data_AF-A0A7S3CPD6-F1
#
_entry.id   AF-A0A7S3CPD6-F1
#
_cell.length_a   1.000
_cell.length_b   1.000
_cell.length_c   1.000
_cell.angle_alpha   90.00
_cell.angle_beta   90.00
_cell.angle_gamma   90.00
#
_symmetry.space_group_name_H-M   'P 1'
#
loop_
_entity.id
_entity.type
_entity.pdbx_description
1 polymer ?
#
loop_
_entity_poly.entity_id
_entity_poly.type
_entity_poly.pdbx_seq_one_letter_code
_entity_poly.pdbx_strand_id
1 'polypeptide(L)'
;IMQNPEMNNKLPNILITGTPGVGKTSLCSLLESQLPEDYGINGFKYVKLAELIRSEKLYKNWNEQFDVPEFDEDMVCDYLEPMMSQEGGIILEFHSCDFFPERWFQLVVLLRCNNTQ
;
A
#
# COMPACT_ATOMS: atom_id res chain seq x y z
N ILE A 1 32.63 9.46 7.23
CA ILE A 1 31.54 10.10 6.47
C ILE A 1 30.39 10.26 7.44
N MET A 2 30.21 11.47 7.96
CA MET A 2 29.20 11.78 8.99
C MET A 2 27.81 11.60 8.37
N GLN A 3 27.01 10.69 8.93
CA GLN A 3 25.58 10.65 8.62
C GLN A 3 24.95 11.86 9.32
N ASN A 4 24.37 12.77 8.53
CA ASN A 4 23.58 13.88 9.06
C ASN A 4 22.42 13.32 9.91
N PRO A 5 22.16 13.85 11.11
CA PRO A 5 21.03 13.43 11.95
C PRO A 5 19.66 13.83 11.40
N GLU A 6 19.60 14.56 10.28
CA GLU A 6 18.35 14.95 9.58
C GLU A 6 17.86 13.90 8.58
N MET A 7 18.13 12.61 8.80
CA MET A 7 17.63 11.54 7.94
C MET A 7 16.21 11.14 8.35
N ASN A 8 15.22 11.76 7.69
CA ASN A 8 13.80 11.42 7.62
C ASN A 8 13.00 11.39 8.94
N ASN A 9 12.46 12.53 9.34
CA ASN A 9 11.32 12.64 10.28
C ASN A 9 9.98 12.11 9.70
N LYS A 10 10.02 11.33 8.60
CA LYS A 10 8.84 10.79 7.94
C LYS A 10 8.58 9.37 8.42
N LEU A 11 7.32 9.06 8.70
CA LEU A 11 6.90 7.70 9.00
C LEU A 11 7.20 6.77 7.81
N PRO A 12 7.51 5.48 8.06
CA PRO A 12 7.80 4.55 6.99
C PRO A 12 6.55 4.26 6.17
N ASN A 13 6.73 4.01 4.88
CA ASN A 13 5.70 3.39 4.06
C ASN A 13 5.82 1.87 4.16
N ILE A 14 4.67 1.22 4.29
CA ILE A 14 4.53 -0.21 4.49
C ILE A 14 3.63 -0.76 3.38
N LEU A 15 4.13 -1.74 2.64
CA LEU A 15 3.31 -2.52 1.71
C LEU A 15 2.80 -3.78 2.39
N ILE A 16 1.49 -3.98 2.41
CA ILE A 16 0.82 -5.20 2.83
C ILE A 16 0.33 -5.93 1.58
N THR A 17 0.96 -7.06 1.25
CA THR A 17 0.69 -7.83 0.02
C THR A 17 0.45 -9.31 0.29
N GLY A 18 0.03 -10.04 -0.74
CA GLY A 18 -0.34 -11.45 -0.68
C GLY A 18 -1.62 -11.75 -1.47
N THR A 19 -1.90 -13.02 -1.66
CA THR A 19 -3.03 -13.47 -2.47
C THR A 19 -4.37 -12.93 -1.91
N PRO A 20 -5.40 -12.73 -2.74
CA PRO A 20 -6.74 -12.41 -2.25
C PRO A 20 -7.19 -13.41 -1.18
N GLY A 21 -7.82 -12.91 -0.10
CA GLY A 21 -8.34 -13.74 1.00
C GLY A 21 -7.38 -14.00 2.18
N VAL A 22 -6.09 -13.64 2.11
CA VAL A 22 -5.12 -13.89 3.21
C VAL A 22 -5.23 -12.96 4.43
N GLY A 23 -6.22 -12.05 4.45
CA GLY A 23 -6.44 -11.15 5.59
C GLY A 23 -5.75 -9.78 5.53
N LYS A 24 -5.28 -9.34 4.34
CA LYS A 24 -4.61 -8.02 4.17
C LYS A 24 -5.43 -6.84 4.69
N THR A 25 -6.69 -6.73 4.24
CA THR A 25 -7.61 -5.65 4.67
C THR A 25 -7.79 -5.65 6.19
N SER A 26 -7.99 -6.83 6.78
CA SER A 26 -8.14 -6.96 8.23
C SER A 26 -6.90 -6.49 8.99
N LEU A 27 -5.69 -6.85 8.52
CA LEU A 27 -4.45 -6.37 9.11
C LEU A 27 -4.29 -4.85 8.96
N CYS A 28 -4.58 -4.30 7.78
CA CYS A 28 -4.43 -2.86 7.54
C CYS A 28 -5.37 -2.03 8.43
N SER A 29 -6.64 -2.43 8.55
CA SER A 29 -7.59 -1.76 9.46
C SER A 29 -7.15 -1.84 10.92
N LEU A 30 -6.56 -2.97 11.34
CA LEU A 30 -6.03 -3.11 12.68
C LEU A 30 -4.83 -2.18 12.92
N LEU A 31 -3.91 -2.09 11.95
CA LEU A 31 -2.76 -1.18 12.04
C LEU A 31 -3.22 0.27 12.12
N GLU A 32 -4.19 0.68 11.29
CA GLU A 32 -4.73 2.05 11.30
C GLU A 32 -5.36 2.42 12.65
N SER A 33 -6.07 1.49 13.32
CA SER A 33 -6.69 1.76 14.62
C SER A 33 -5.73 1.62 15.81
N GLN A 34 -4.90 0.57 15.83
CA GLN A 34 -4.07 0.22 16.99
C GLN A 34 -2.77 1.02 17.07
N LEU A 35 -2.19 1.45 15.94
CA LEU A 35 -0.97 2.27 15.98
C LEU A 35 -1.21 3.57 16.79
N PRO A 36 -2.32 4.31 16.59
CA PRO A 36 -2.68 5.42 17.46
C PRO A 36 -3.07 5.00 18.88
N GLU A 37 -3.97 4.01 19.04
CA GLU A 37 -4.60 3.68 20.32
C GLU A 37 -3.62 3.04 21.32
N ASP A 38 -2.89 2.02 20.89
CA ASP A 38 -2.05 1.20 21.77
C ASP A 38 -0.60 1.73 21.86
N TYR A 39 -0.12 2.39 20.80
CA TYR A 39 1.28 2.80 20.67
C TYR A 39 1.48 4.32 20.58
N GLY A 40 0.41 5.12 20.48
CA GLY A 40 0.49 6.58 20.34
C GLY A 40 1.13 7.05 19.02
N ILE A 41 1.27 6.15 18.04
CA ILE A 41 1.88 6.43 16.73
C ILE A 41 0.79 6.90 15.78
N ASN A 42 0.71 8.22 15.62
CA ASN A 42 -0.26 8.89 14.75
C ASN A 42 0.37 9.22 13.39
N GLY A 43 -0.48 9.47 12.38
CA GLY A 43 -0.04 9.97 11.08
C GLY A 43 0.12 8.91 10.00
N PHE A 44 -0.15 7.64 10.31
CA PHE A 44 -0.31 6.62 9.27
C PHE A 44 -1.62 6.82 8.51
N LYS A 45 -1.58 6.61 7.19
CA LYS A 45 -2.76 6.61 6.31
C LYS A 45 -2.88 5.27 5.62
N TYR A 46 -4.02 4.61 5.81
CA TYR A 46 -4.33 3.38 5.09
C TYR A 46 -4.86 3.69 3.68
N VAL A 47 -4.27 3.02 2.68
CA VAL A 47 -4.68 3.11 1.28
C VAL A 47 -5.00 1.72 0.76
N LYS A 48 -6.28 1.49 0.48
CA LYS A 48 -6.73 0.29 -0.23
C LYS A 48 -6.70 0.54 -1.73
N LEU A 49 -5.62 0.09 -2.38
CA LEU A 49 -5.33 0.49 -3.75
C LEU A 49 -6.40 0.04 -4.77
N ALA A 50 -7.02 -1.13 -4.56
CA ALA A 50 -8.07 -1.62 -5.45
C ALA A 50 -9.32 -0.70 -5.48
N GLU A 51 -9.67 -0.07 -4.36
CA GLU A 51 -10.77 0.90 -4.30
C GLU A 51 -10.37 2.22 -4.94
N LEU A 52 -9.14 2.67 -4.69
CA LEU A 52 -8.57 3.89 -5.28
C LEU A 52 -8.49 3.82 -6.82
N ILE A 53 -8.01 2.70 -7.37
CA ILE A 53 -7.99 2.46 -8.82
C ILE A 53 -9.39 2.62 -9.43
N ARG A 54 -10.42 2.09 -8.74
CA ARG A 54 -11.80 2.16 -9.20
C ARG A 54 -12.36 3.57 -9.11
N SER A 55 -12.15 4.27 -7.98
CA SER A 55 -12.69 5.62 -7.75
C SER A 55 -12.06 6.66 -8.67
N GLU A 56 -10.74 6.61 -8.82
CA GLU A 56 -9.96 7.57 -9.62
C GLU A 56 -9.85 7.17 -11.09
N LYS A 57 -10.43 6.02 -11.47
CA LYS A 57 -10.41 5.46 -12.83
C LYS A 57 -8.99 5.32 -13.39
N LEU A 58 -8.10 4.71 -12.61
CA LEU A 58 -6.69 4.49 -12.98
C LEU A 58 -6.52 3.28 -13.90
N TYR A 59 -7.27 3.27 -14.99
CA TYR A 59 -7.31 2.19 -15.99
C TYR A 59 -7.69 2.75 -17.35
N LYS A 60 -7.18 2.14 -18.42
CA LYS A 60 -7.53 2.47 -19.80
C LYS A 60 -8.50 1.48 -20.43
N ASN A 61 -8.45 0.23 -19.97
CA ASN A 61 -9.24 -0.88 -20.51
C ASN A 61 -10.12 -1.50 -19.43
N TRP A 62 -11.20 -2.15 -19.88
CA TRP A 62 -12.09 -2.94 -19.04
C TRP A 62 -12.02 -4.40 -19.45
N ASN A 63 -11.87 -5.29 -18.48
CA ASN A 63 -11.93 -6.72 -18.73
C ASN A 63 -13.40 -7.19 -18.65
N GLU A 64 -14.03 -7.40 -19.81
CA GLU A 64 -15.44 -7.82 -19.89
C GLU A 64 -15.69 -9.22 -19.28
N GLN A 65 -14.71 -10.12 -19.35
CA GLN A 65 -14.86 -11.50 -18.85
C GLN A 65 -15.01 -11.54 -17.33
N PHE A 66 -14.23 -10.71 -16.63
CA PHE A 66 -14.18 -10.69 -15.17
C PHE A 66 -14.93 -9.50 -14.56
N ASP A 67 -15.45 -8.60 -15.39
CA ASP A 67 -16.13 -7.36 -15.00
C ASP A 67 -15.29 -6.50 -14.03
N VAL A 68 -14.02 -6.30 -14.41
CA VAL A 68 -13.05 -5.53 -13.62
C VAL A 68 -12.20 -4.61 -14.50
N PRO A 69 -11.72 -3.48 -13.96
CA PRO A 69 -10.77 -2.64 -14.67
C PRO A 69 -9.41 -3.34 -14.81
N GLU A 70 -8.80 -3.21 -15.97
CA GLU A 70 -7.37 -3.50 -16.17
C GLU A 70 -6.59 -2.25 -15.80
N PHE A 71 -6.13 -2.18 -14.55
CA PHE A 71 -5.44 -1.00 -14.05
C PHE A 71 -4.17 -0.70 -14.84
N ASP A 72 -3.88 0.58 -14.98
CA ASP A 72 -2.71 1.07 -15.69
C ASP A 72 -1.62 1.39 -14.66
N GLU A 73 -0.50 0.65 -14.72
CA GLU A 73 0.58 0.74 -13.74
C GLU A 73 1.18 2.15 -13.67
N ASP A 74 1.36 2.82 -14.81
CA ASP A 74 1.89 4.19 -14.87
C ASP A 74 0.92 5.17 -14.21
N MET A 75 -0.38 5.11 -14.53
CA MET A 75 -1.39 5.97 -13.89
C MET A 75 -1.48 5.76 -12.38
N VAL A 76 -1.37 4.51 -11.93
CA VAL A 76 -1.32 4.18 -10.50
C VAL A 76 -0.07 4.76 -9.86
N CYS A 77 1.09 4.60 -10.51
CA CYS A 77 2.34 5.10 -9.99
C CYS A 77 2.36 6.63 -9.89
N ASP A 78 1.93 7.31 -10.95
CA ASP A 78 1.83 8.77 -11.01
C ASP A 78 0.90 9.33 -9.93
N TYR A 79 -0.23 8.65 -9.68
CA TYR A 79 -1.17 9.07 -8.64
C TYR A 79 -0.59 8.91 -7.23
N LEU A 80 0.13 7.81 -6.96
CA LEU A 80 0.70 7.51 -5.65
C LEU A 80 2.02 8.26 -5.37
N GLU A 81 2.76 8.69 -6.38
CA GLU A 81 4.10 9.28 -6.23
C GLU A 81 4.17 10.44 -5.22
N PRO A 82 3.23 11.43 -5.21
CA PRO A 82 3.26 12.52 -4.23
C PRO A 82 3.19 12.01 -2.79
N MET A 83 2.24 11.12 -2.48
CA MET A 83 2.07 10.61 -1.11
C MET A 83 3.19 9.65 -0.69
N MET A 84 3.65 8.79 -1.60
CA MET A 84 4.69 7.81 -1.29
C MET A 84 6.06 8.46 -1.11
N SER A 85 6.38 9.47 -1.92
CA SER A 85 7.73 10.08 -1.93
C SER A 85 7.85 11.32 -1.05
N GLN A 86 6.78 12.11 -0.93
CA GLN A 86 6.83 13.41 -0.25
C GLN A 86 6.22 13.39 1.14
N GLU A 87 5.21 12.57 1.40
CA GLU A 87 4.53 12.53 2.70
C GLU A 87 5.12 11.45 3.62
N GLY A 88 5.08 10.18 3.19
CA GLY A 88 5.43 9.04 4.05
C GLY A 88 4.26 8.60 4.93
N GLY A 89 4.46 7.55 5.74
CA GLY A 89 3.42 7.02 6.64
C GLY A 89 2.27 6.31 5.93
N ILE A 90 2.50 5.76 4.74
CA ILE A 90 1.45 5.08 3.98
C ILE A 90 1.44 3.58 4.30
N ILE A 91 0.27 3.06 4.71
CA ILE A 91 -0.01 1.63 4.74
C ILE A 91 -0.73 1.30 3.43
N LEU A 92 -0.01 0.79 2.44
CA LEU A 92 -0.54 0.45 1.13
C LEU A 92 -0.96 -1.03 1.11
N GLU A 93 -2.21 -1.30 0.74
CA GLU A 93 -2.72 -2.64 0.55
C GLU A 93 -2.93 -2.94 -0.94
N PHE A 94 -2.27 -3.98 -1.44
CA PHE A 94 -2.58 -4.54 -2.76
C PHE A 94 -2.20 -6.03 -2.85
N HIS A 95 -2.51 -6.69 -3.96
CA HIS A 95 -2.19 -8.11 -4.16
C HIS A 95 -1.01 -8.35 -5.10
N SER A 96 -0.70 -7.39 -5.97
CA SER A 96 0.49 -7.35 -6.82
C SER A 96 1.45 -6.27 -6.33
N CYS A 97 2.74 -6.37 -6.64
CA CYS A 97 3.75 -5.44 -6.10
C CYS A 97 4.98 -5.24 -6.99
N ASP A 98 4.98 -5.81 -8.17
CA ASP A 98 6.08 -5.86 -9.13
C ASP A 98 6.33 -4.54 -9.88
N PHE A 99 5.32 -3.67 -9.95
CA PHE A 99 5.40 -2.41 -10.69
C PHE A 99 5.71 -1.18 -9.81
N PHE A 100 5.73 -1.32 -8.49
CA PHE A 100 6.02 -0.20 -7.61
C PHE A 100 7.53 0.11 -7.57
N PRO A 101 7.93 1.40 -7.53
CA PRO A 101 9.31 1.77 -7.25
C PRO A 101 9.81 1.21 -5.90
N GLU A 102 10.91 0.46 -5.90
CA GLU A 102 11.46 -0.16 -4.68
C GLU A 102 11.72 0.85 -3.55
N ARG A 103 12.13 2.07 -3.89
CA ARG A 103 12.39 3.17 -2.95
C ARG A 103 11.17 3.59 -2.12
N TRP A 104 9.96 3.24 -2.54
CA TRP A 104 8.75 3.65 -1.87
C TRP A 104 8.57 3.01 -0.51
N PHE A 105 9.07 1.80 -0.29
CA PHE A 105 8.73 1.02 0.92
C PHE A 105 9.94 0.80 1.82
N GLN A 106 9.74 1.00 3.12
CA GLN A 106 10.71 0.64 4.14
C GLN A 106 10.43 -0.76 4.71
N LEU A 107 9.20 -1.25 4.54
CA LEU A 107 8.78 -2.61 4.91
C LEU A 107 7.78 -3.16 3.89
N VAL A 108 7.97 -4.42 3.52
CA VAL A 108 7.01 -5.20 2.74
C VAL A 108 6.61 -6.42 3.55
N VAL A 109 5.31 -6.60 3.78
CA VAL A 109 4.75 -7.74 4.51
C VAL A 109 3.95 -8.59 3.53
N LEU A 110 4.46 -9.79 3.23
CA LEU A 110 3.75 -10.78 2.44
C LEU A 110 2.93 -11.70 3.36
N LEU A 111 1.61 -11.52 3.36
CA LEU A 111 0.70 -12.37 4.12
C LEU A 111 0.50 -13.70 3.39
N ARG A 112 0.55 -14.77 4.18
CA ARG A 112 0.35 -16.15 3.72
C ARG A 112 -0.70 -16.80 4.62
N CYS A 113 -1.60 -17.54 4.00
CA CYS A 113 -2.57 -18.38 4.69
C CYS A 113 -2.41 -19.81 4.16
N ASN A 114 -2.47 -20.79 5.06
CA ASN A 114 -2.47 -22.18 4.63
C ASN A 114 -3.79 -22.50 3.92
N ASN A 115 -3.71 -23.12 2.75
CA ASN A 115 -4.85 -23.57 1.97
C ASN A 115 -5.01 -25.10 1.95
N THR A 116 -4.19 -25.83 2.72
CA THR A 116 -4.34 -27.27 2.92
C THR A 116 -5.05 -27.57 4.23
N GLN A 117 -5.99 -28.53 4.20
CA GLN A 117 -6.56 -29.14 5.40
C GLN A 117 -5.64 -30.24 5.94
#